data_AF-A0A9X3V5N6-F1
#
_entry.id   AF-A0A9X3V5N6-F1
#
_cell.length_a   1.000
_cell.length_b   1.000
_cell.length_c   1.000
_cell.angle_alpha   90.00
_cell.angle_beta   90.00
_cell.angle_gamma   90.00
#
_symmetry.space_group_name_H-M   'P 1'
#
loop_
_entity.id
_entity.type
_entity.pdbx_description
1 polymer ?
#
loop_
_entity_poly.entity_id
_entity_poly.type
_entity_poly.pdbx_seq_one_letter_code
_entity_poly.pdbx_strand_id
1 'polypeptide(L)'
;MLNDNTPGIISVWMGTTHQSLEEFNAYLEGLDEHQSGSPIQADLGADFIDTDFFVAYGTEDNRTVPVEELVKEVDCSLDLEPRIVKACYAKGLTEGNSLFYYKNATFEEPEPGRRYNGLLFIGSFAD
;
A
#
# COMPACT_ATOMS: atom_id res chain seq x y z
N MET A 1 5.78 0.52 11.57
CA MET A 1 4.95 -0.31 12.44
C MET A 1 3.51 0.02 12.17
N LEU A 2 2.70 -1.01 11.92
CA LEU A 2 1.28 -0.88 11.66
C LEU A 2 0.50 -0.70 12.97
N ASN A 3 -0.46 0.21 12.96
CA ASN A 3 -1.49 0.35 13.98
C ASN A 3 -2.85 0.36 13.28
N ASP A 4 -3.59 -0.74 13.35
CA ASP A 4 -4.91 -0.97 12.74
C ASP A 4 -6.08 -0.49 13.63
N ASN A 5 -5.79 0.26 14.69
CA ASN A 5 -6.78 0.82 15.60
C ASN A 5 -6.89 2.35 15.43
N THR A 6 -6.81 2.84 14.20
CA THR A 6 -6.94 4.28 13.89
C THR A 6 -8.07 4.53 12.89
N PRO A 7 -9.33 4.56 13.35
CA PRO A 7 -10.50 4.77 12.49
C PRO A 7 -10.41 6.07 11.69
N GLY A 8 -10.84 6.03 10.43
CA GLY A 8 -10.80 7.20 9.54
C GLY A 8 -9.40 7.59 9.08
N ILE A 9 -8.42 6.69 9.20
CA ILE A 9 -7.09 6.84 8.59
C ILE A 9 -6.90 5.74 7.54
N ILE A 10 -6.36 6.10 6.39
CA ILE A 10 -5.91 5.17 5.36
C ILE A 10 -4.41 5.28 5.15
N SER A 11 -3.71 4.14 5.21
CA SER A 11 -2.28 4.03 4.88
C SER A 11 -2.12 3.50 3.46
N VAL A 12 -1.28 4.15 2.65
CA VAL A 12 -1.13 3.84 1.22
C VAL A 12 0.32 3.56 0.86
N TRP A 13 0.54 2.50 0.08
CA TRP A 13 1.79 2.18 -0.58
C TRP A 13 1.57 2.09 -2.08
N MET A 14 2.50 2.64 -2.86
CA MET A 14 2.35 2.72 -4.32
C MET A 14 3.71 2.69 -5.00
N GLY A 15 3.76 2.15 -6.20
CA GLY A 15 4.98 2.14 -7.00
C GLY A 15 4.90 1.30 -8.26
N THR A 16 6.07 1.05 -8.83
CA THR A 16 6.26 0.11 -9.93
C THR A 16 6.97 -1.11 -9.40
N THR A 17 6.35 -2.28 -9.53
CA THR A 17 7.02 -3.57 -9.39
C THR A 17 7.38 -4.15 -10.76
N HIS A 18 8.47 -4.89 -10.82
CA HIS A 18 8.89 -5.67 -11.99
C HIS A 18 8.75 -7.18 -11.76
N GLN A 19 8.17 -7.56 -10.62
CA GLN A 19 7.84 -8.95 -10.29
C GLN A 19 6.75 -9.47 -11.23
N SER A 20 6.75 -10.78 -11.44
CA SER A 20 5.57 -11.47 -11.95
C SER A 20 4.40 -11.34 -10.97
N LEU A 21 3.17 -11.56 -11.45
CA LEU A 21 1.98 -11.57 -10.59
C LEU A 21 2.10 -12.62 -9.47
N GLU A 22 2.69 -13.78 -9.76
CA GLU A 22 2.93 -14.85 -8.78
C GLU A 22 3.88 -14.38 -7.66
N GLU A 23 5.02 -13.79 -8.01
CA GLU A 23 5.98 -13.27 -7.04
C GLU A 23 5.41 -12.10 -6.22
N PHE A 24 4.61 -11.23 -6.85
CA PHE A 24 3.95 -10.15 -6.14
C PHE A 24 2.93 -10.68 -5.13
N ASN A 25 2.14 -11.69 -5.50
CA ASN A 25 1.13 -12.29 -4.63
C ASN A 25 1.73 -13.16 -3.52
N ALA A 26 2.86 -13.83 -3.78
CA ALA A 26 3.57 -14.63 -2.78
C ALA A 26 3.98 -13.80 -1.55
N TYR A 27 4.22 -12.49 -1.73
CA TYR A 27 4.48 -11.57 -0.62
C TYR A 27 3.29 -11.41 0.35
N LEU A 28 2.07 -11.61 -0.15
CA LEU A 28 0.81 -11.45 0.57
C LEU A 28 0.29 -12.77 1.17
N GLU A 29 0.87 -13.92 0.81
CA GLU A 29 0.40 -15.23 1.30
C GLU A 29 0.45 -15.29 2.84
N GLY A 30 -0.68 -15.66 3.46
CA GLY A 30 -0.82 -15.77 4.91
C GLY A 30 -0.94 -14.43 5.64
N LEU A 31 -1.30 -13.33 4.96
CA LEU A 31 -1.47 -12.02 5.60
C LEU A 31 -2.55 -12.02 6.70
N ASP A 32 -3.61 -12.81 6.53
CA ASP A 32 -4.77 -12.96 7.41
C ASP A 32 -4.65 -14.18 8.35
N GLU A 33 -3.46 -14.74 8.48
CA GLU A 33 -3.17 -15.79 9.45
C GLU A 33 -2.38 -15.20 10.61
N HIS A 34 -2.81 -15.46 11.86
CA HIS A 34 -2.09 -14.96 13.02
C HIS A 34 -0.65 -15.49 13.08
N GLN A 35 0.31 -14.57 13.11
CA GLN A 35 1.74 -14.82 13.23
C GLN A 35 2.27 -15.82 12.18
N SER A 36 1.78 -15.72 10.95
CA SER A 36 2.22 -16.59 9.84
C SER A 36 3.70 -16.45 9.51
N GLY A 37 4.30 -15.31 9.87
CA GLY A 37 5.66 -14.97 9.48
C GLY A 37 5.76 -14.59 8.01
N SER A 38 4.62 -14.24 7.38
CA SER A 38 4.58 -13.79 5.99
C SER A 38 5.46 -12.54 5.78
N PRO A 39 6.02 -12.35 4.57
CA PRO A 39 6.83 -11.18 4.27
C PRO A 39 6.13 -9.86 4.56
N ILE A 40 4.84 -9.74 4.23
CA ILE A 40 4.06 -8.53 4.51
C ILE A 40 3.88 -8.28 6.01
N GLN A 41 3.60 -9.31 6.82
CA GLN A 41 3.50 -9.17 8.27
C GLN A 41 4.81 -8.69 8.88
N ALA A 42 5.94 -9.27 8.46
CA ALA A 42 7.26 -8.86 8.91
C ALA A 42 7.58 -7.40 8.52
N ASP A 43 7.22 -7.01 7.30
CA ASP A 43 7.49 -5.69 6.76
C ASP A 43 6.64 -4.59 7.40
N LEU A 44 5.36 -4.88 7.64
CA LEU A 44 4.44 -3.94 8.29
C LEU A 44 4.57 -3.97 9.82
N GLY A 45 5.23 -5.00 10.36
CA GLY A 45 5.33 -5.26 11.80
C GLY A 45 3.96 -5.60 12.40
N ALA A 46 3.19 -6.41 11.69
CA ALA A 46 1.85 -6.82 12.09
C ALA A 46 1.84 -8.32 12.38
N ASP A 47 1.08 -8.75 13.39
CA ASP A 47 0.84 -10.18 13.67
C ASP A 47 -0.37 -10.72 12.90
N PHE A 48 -1.17 -9.85 12.28
CA PHE A 48 -2.36 -10.16 11.51
C PHE A 48 -2.73 -8.94 10.65
N ILE A 49 -3.23 -9.16 9.44
CA ILE A 49 -3.72 -8.11 8.54
C ILE A 49 -5.14 -8.46 8.15
N ASP A 50 -6.09 -7.61 8.51
CA ASP A 50 -7.51 -7.82 8.21
C ASP A 50 -7.78 -7.51 6.73
N THR A 51 -8.08 -8.56 5.97
CA THR A 51 -8.36 -8.46 4.54
C THR A 51 -9.68 -7.76 4.22
N ASP A 52 -10.56 -7.53 5.21
CA ASP A 52 -11.76 -6.69 5.03
C ASP A 52 -11.40 -5.20 4.88
N PHE A 53 -10.21 -4.79 5.35
CA PHE A 53 -9.74 -3.41 5.32
C PHE A 53 -8.46 -3.20 4.50
N PHE A 54 -7.79 -4.29 4.13
CA PHE A 54 -6.55 -4.29 3.34
C PHE A 54 -6.83 -4.71 1.90
N VAL A 55 -6.33 -3.92 0.95
CA VAL A 55 -6.45 -4.23 -0.48
C VAL A 55 -5.07 -4.10 -1.13
N ALA A 56 -4.74 -5.09 -1.97
CA ALA A 56 -3.63 -5.02 -2.91
C ALA A 56 -4.19 -4.99 -4.34
N TYR A 57 -3.64 -4.11 -5.16
CA TYR A 57 -4.06 -3.92 -6.54
C TYR A 57 -2.84 -3.84 -7.45
N GLY A 58 -2.95 -4.48 -8.61
CA GLY A 58 -2.02 -4.34 -9.72
C GLY A 58 -2.77 -4.02 -11.01
N THR A 59 -2.20 -3.16 -11.83
CA THR A 59 -2.74 -2.86 -13.17
C THR A 59 -2.69 -4.10 -14.05
N GLU A 60 -3.63 -4.21 -14.99
CA GLU A 60 -3.63 -5.25 -16.03
C GLU A 60 -2.27 -5.29 -16.77
N ASP A 61 -1.75 -6.51 -16.96
CA ASP A 61 -0.47 -6.79 -17.62
C ASP A 61 0.74 -5.98 -17.07
N ASN A 62 0.70 -5.57 -15.80
CA ASN A 62 1.73 -4.73 -15.17
C ASN A 62 1.96 -3.38 -15.88
N ARG A 63 0.96 -2.88 -16.63
CA ARG A 63 1.03 -1.60 -17.34
C ARG A 63 1.31 -0.47 -16.37
N THR A 64 2.41 0.25 -16.59
CA THR A 64 2.70 1.47 -15.84
C THR A 64 1.73 2.58 -16.27
N VAL A 65 1.08 3.20 -15.29
CA VAL A 65 0.09 4.28 -15.45
C VAL A 65 0.48 5.48 -14.58
N PRO A 66 0.01 6.70 -14.91
CA PRO A 66 0.19 7.86 -14.03
C PRO A 66 -0.36 7.61 -12.63
N VAL A 67 0.26 8.18 -11.59
CA VAL A 67 -0.21 8.01 -10.19
C VAL A 67 -1.64 8.52 -9.98
N GLU A 68 -2.10 9.46 -10.80
CA GLU A 68 -3.48 9.98 -10.80
C GLU A 68 -4.50 8.97 -11.34
N GLU A 69 -4.07 8.03 -12.18
CA GLU A 69 -4.90 6.89 -12.60
C GLU A 69 -4.90 5.85 -11.50
N LEU A 70 -3.73 5.52 -10.95
CA LEU A 70 -3.56 4.48 -9.93
C LEU A 70 -4.23 4.82 -8.60
N VAL A 71 -4.24 6.09 -8.18
CA VAL A 71 -4.90 6.54 -6.94
C VAL A 71 -6.41 6.30 -6.93
N LYS A 72 -7.07 6.23 -8.09
CA LYS A 72 -8.52 5.98 -8.19
C LYS A 72 -8.94 4.60 -7.70
N GLU A 73 -7.98 3.67 -7.62
CA GLU A 73 -8.18 2.33 -7.10
C GLU A 73 -8.06 2.28 -5.56
N VAL A 74 -7.63 3.39 -4.93
CA VAL A 74 -7.70 3.55 -3.48
C VAL A 74 -9.13 3.94 -3.12
N ASP A 75 -9.85 3.04 -2.45
CA ASP A 75 -11.21 3.29 -1.95
C ASP A 75 -11.18 4.34 -0.83
N CYS A 76 -11.17 5.62 -1.20
CA CYS A 76 -11.13 6.75 -0.29
C CYS A 76 -12.06 7.89 -0.76
N SER A 77 -12.20 8.92 0.07
CA SER A 77 -12.90 10.14 -0.28
C SER A 77 -12.25 10.87 -1.47
N LEU A 78 -13.07 11.43 -2.36
CA LEU A 78 -12.59 12.11 -3.57
C LEU A 78 -11.70 13.32 -3.27
N ASP A 79 -11.84 13.96 -2.10
CA ASP A 79 -10.97 15.06 -1.67
C ASP A 79 -9.61 14.58 -1.12
N LEU A 80 -9.48 13.28 -0.84
CA LEU A 80 -8.23 12.69 -0.41
C LEU A 80 -7.30 12.33 -1.58
N GLU A 81 -7.83 11.93 -2.74
CA GLU A 81 -7.03 11.57 -3.93
C GLU A 81 -5.93 12.59 -4.25
N PRO A 82 -6.20 13.92 -4.32
CA PRO A 82 -5.17 14.90 -4.65
C PRO A 82 -4.06 15.00 -3.60
N ARG A 83 -4.35 14.66 -2.33
CA ARG A 83 -3.37 14.65 -1.25
C ARG A 83 -2.43 13.45 -1.38
N ILE A 84 -2.96 12.29 -1.76
CA ILE A 84 -2.16 11.09 -2.04
C ILE A 84 -1.27 11.35 -3.26
N VAL A 85 -1.83 11.87 -4.37
CA VAL A 85 -1.06 12.23 -5.57
C VAL A 85 0.07 13.22 -5.24
N LYS A 86 -0.21 14.26 -4.45
CA LYS A 86 0.80 15.22 -4.00
C LYS A 86 1.93 14.55 -3.21
N ALA A 87 1.60 13.58 -2.36
CA ALA A 87 2.58 12.81 -1.60
C ALA A 87 3.42 11.88 -2.49
N CYS A 88 2.83 11.27 -3.53
CA CYS A 88 3.56 10.52 -4.55
C CYS A 88 4.62 11.40 -5.22
N TYR A 89 4.25 12.58 -5.71
CA TYR A 89 5.20 13.51 -6.34
C TYR A 89 6.29 13.99 -5.39
N ALA A 90 5.96 14.25 -4.12
CA ALA A 90 6.95 14.63 -3.12
C ALA A 90 8.01 13.52 -2.88
N LYS A 91 7.64 12.27 -3.15
CA LYS A 91 8.53 11.09 -3.11
C LYS A 91 9.14 10.74 -4.47
N GLY A 92 8.93 11.58 -5.49
CA GLY A 92 9.44 11.37 -6.85
C GLY A 92 8.72 10.29 -7.65
N LEU A 93 7.54 9.85 -7.20
CA LEU A 93 6.72 8.86 -7.89
C LEU A 93 5.70 9.58 -8.79
N THR A 94 5.89 9.50 -10.11
CA THR A 94 4.96 10.07 -11.10
C THR A 94 4.11 9.03 -11.81
N GLU A 95 4.53 7.77 -11.78
CA GLU A 95 3.84 6.65 -12.39
C GLU A 95 4.05 5.37 -11.56
N GLY A 96 3.16 4.40 -11.73
CA GLY A 96 3.17 3.13 -11.00
C GLY A 96 2.34 2.07 -11.69
N ASN A 97 2.43 0.83 -11.23
CA ASN A 97 1.60 -0.28 -11.71
C ASN A 97 0.97 -1.10 -10.57
N SER A 98 1.26 -0.76 -9.31
CA SER A 98 0.75 -1.50 -8.16
C SER A 98 0.61 -0.60 -6.94
N LEU A 99 -0.34 -0.96 -6.08
CA LEU A 99 -0.57 -0.35 -4.80
C LEU A 99 -1.01 -1.39 -3.76
N PHE A 100 -0.89 -1.03 -2.49
CA PHE A 100 -1.78 -1.56 -1.47
C PHE A 100 -2.18 -0.45 -0.52
N TYR A 101 -3.37 -0.57 0.06
CA TYR A 101 -3.84 0.33 1.10
C TYR A 101 -4.48 -0.43 2.25
N TYR A 102 -4.46 0.18 3.43
CA TYR A 102 -5.10 -0.35 4.62
C TYR A 102 -5.96 0.75 5.25
N LYS A 103 -7.28 0.54 5.28
CA LYS A 103 -8.25 1.37 5.98
C LYS A 103 -8.22 1.20 7.49
N ASN A 104 -8.60 2.25 8.21
CA ASN A 104 -8.58 2.32 9.67
C ASN A 104 -7.21 2.03 10.29
N ALA A 105 -6.14 2.26 9.52
CA ALA A 105 -4.79 1.91 9.91
C ALA A 105 -3.80 3.04 9.62
N THR A 106 -2.91 3.27 10.58
CA THR A 106 -1.77 4.16 10.46
C THR A 106 -0.51 3.32 10.36
N PHE A 107 0.40 3.70 9.46
CA PHE A 107 1.73 3.11 9.39
C PHE A 107 2.80 4.15 9.68
N GLU A 108 3.69 3.81 10.61
CA GLU A 108 4.92 4.55 10.86
C GLU A 108 6.07 3.90 10.07
N GLU A 109 6.58 4.59 9.06
CA GLU A 109 7.69 4.11 8.23
C GLU A 109 9.00 4.09 9.04
N PRO A 110 9.57 2.91 9.38
CA PRO A 110 10.76 2.84 10.22
C PRO A 110 12.01 3.37 9.52
N GLU A 111 12.04 3.23 8.19
CA GLU A 111 13.15 3.65 7.33
C GLU A 111 12.57 4.39 6.12
N PRO A 112 12.62 5.74 6.12
CA PRO A 112 12.06 6.55 5.04
C PRO A 112 12.62 6.18 3.67
N GLY A 113 11.72 5.87 2.72
CA GLY A 113 12.09 5.51 1.35
C GLY A 113 12.42 4.03 1.15
N ARG A 114 12.27 3.21 2.20
CA ARG A 114 12.28 1.75 2.07
C ARG A 114 11.15 1.30 1.13
N ARG A 115 11.42 0.22 0.39
CA ARG A 115 10.42 -0.45 -0.45
C ARG A 115 9.81 -1.66 0.27
N TYR A 116 8.51 -1.85 0.02
CA TYR A 116 7.65 -2.90 0.54
C TYR A 116 7.04 -3.62 -0.66
N ASN A 117 7.55 -4.82 -0.98
CA ASN A 117 7.23 -5.51 -2.24
C ASN A 117 7.42 -4.64 -3.50
N GLY A 118 8.52 -3.86 -3.51
CA GLY A 118 8.80 -2.90 -4.59
C GLY A 118 8.09 -1.56 -4.47
N LEU A 119 7.13 -1.39 -3.56
CA LEU A 119 6.31 -0.17 -3.43
C LEU A 119 6.83 0.77 -2.34
N LEU A 120 6.65 2.07 -2.51
CA LEU A 120 7.00 3.07 -1.51
C LEU A 120 5.81 3.31 -0.58
N PHE A 121 6.07 3.50 0.71
CA PHE A 121 5.06 4.06 1.59
C PHE A 121 4.80 5.53 1.22
N ILE A 122 3.57 5.85 0.84
CA ILE A 122 3.18 7.19 0.40
C ILE A 122 2.78 8.05 1.60
N GLY A 123 2.04 7.46 2.54
CA GLY A 123 1.65 8.12 3.78
C GLY A 123 0.43 7.49 4.43
N SER A 124 0.14 7.98 5.64
CA SER A 124 -1.13 7.77 6.34
C SER A 124 -1.94 9.06 6.25
N PHE A 125 -3.22 8.96 5.90
CA PHE A 125 -4.07 10.12 5.65
C PHE A 125 -5.40 9.99 6.37
N ALA A 126 -5.89 11.10 6.94
CA ALA A 126 -7.28 11.17 7.38
C ALA A 126 -8.21 11.15 6.17
N ASP A 127 -9.17 10.22 6.21
CA ASP A 127 -10.22 9.93 5.24
C ASP A 127 -11.61 10.09 5.89
#